data_AF-A0A552DXG5-F1
#
_entry.id   AF-A0A552DXG5-F1
#
_cell.length_a   1.000
_cell.length_b   1.000
_cell.length_c   1.000
_cell.angle_alpha   90.00
_cell.angle_beta   90.00
_cell.angle_gamma   90.00
#
_symmetry.space_group_name_H-M   'P 1'
#
loop_
_entity.id
_entity.type
_entity.pdbx_description
1 polymer ?
#
loop_
_entity_poly.entity_id
_entity_poly.type
_entity_poly.pdbx_seq_one_letter_code
_entity_poly.pdbx_strand_id
1 'polypeptide(L)'
;MSRAMKRILAGVGGLLFGLSTPLLAVQSYAPALEPNQANAHSSQQLSEQQLRQLARAITVKVLSGQGWGSGILVEKQGASYKVLTNDHVLGRYRSQGWQIQTPDGKIHRGELVRTVRLNNYDLGLISFRSSQVYSIADLANVDDLAIGDQVFAAGFPFDGDRPTEQGFTFTVGKVSLLSDKSFSGGYQIGYTNKIKNGMSGGPLLNRQGKVIGINGIHAYPLWGKSYVFADGTVTSPALWEQMSRLSWAIPIGTFLQSRSSSPSASSPERPAVSPPPLPTHREPTFSEDFSSPSPSTPREKNPARTPLW
;
A
#
# COMPACT_ATOMS: atom_id res chain seq x y z
N MET A 1 10.87 79.31 -60.61
CA MET A 1 11.75 79.60 -61.76
C MET A 1 12.55 78.34 -62.05
N SER A 2 12.16 77.63 -63.11
CA SER A 2 12.98 77.32 -64.31
C SER A 2 14.07 76.27 -64.08
N ARG A 3 13.84 75.02 -64.55
CA ARG A 3 14.39 74.45 -65.81
C ARG A 3 15.91 74.24 -65.73
N ALA A 4 16.37 73.00 -65.50
CA ALA A 4 16.65 71.97 -66.51
C ALA A 4 17.88 72.26 -67.37
N MET A 5 18.90 71.39 -67.30
CA MET A 5 19.81 71.14 -68.42
C MET A 5 20.24 69.67 -68.44
N LYS A 6 19.96 69.04 -69.58
CA LYS A 6 20.27 67.67 -70.01
C LYS A 6 21.75 67.50 -70.39
N ARG A 7 22.24 66.25 -70.35
CA ARG A 7 23.13 65.56 -71.33
C ARG A 7 23.36 64.11 -70.86
N ILE A 8 22.77 63.05 -71.45
CA ILE A 8 22.88 62.39 -72.78
C ILE A 8 24.08 61.40 -72.90
N LEU A 9 23.71 60.10 -73.01
CA LEU A 9 24.30 58.93 -73.74
C LEU A 9 25.76 58.50 -73.46
N ALA A 10 26.20 57.25 -73.62
CA ALA A 10 25.64 55.98 -74.13
C ALA A 10 26.58 54.84 -73.68
N GLY A 11 26.12 53.59 -73.73
CA GLY A 11 26.99 52.40 -73.70
C GLY A 11 26.24 51.15 -73.23
N VAL A 12 25.46 50.50 -74.12
CA VAL A 12 25.78 49.18 -74.71
C VAL A 12 25.88 48.11 -73.61
N GLY A 13 24.94 47.20 -73.44
CA GLY A 13 24.37 46.29 -74.43
C GLY A 13 24.73 44.87 -73.97
N GLY A 14 23.73 44.06 -73.63
CA GLY A 14 23.95 42.69 -73.17
C GLY A 14 22.66 41.99 -72.79
N LEU A 15 22.16 41.15 -73.70
CA LEU A 15 21.13 40.15 -73.47
C LEU A 15 21.48 39.31 -72.24
N LEU A 16 20.54 39.15 -71.30
CA LEU A 16 20.55 38.04 -70.35
C LEU A 16 19.20 37.32 -70.42
N PHE A 17 19.27 36.07 -70.85
CA PHE A 17 18.18 35.10 -70.89
C PHE A 17 17.60 34.91 -69.48
N GLY A 18 16.31 35.16 -69.33
CA GLY A 18 15.56 34.76 -68.14
C GLY A 18 15.39 33.24 -68.12
N LEU A 19 16.24 32.55 -67.37
CA LEU A 19 16.05 31.15 -67.02
C LEU A 19 15.03 31.08 -65.87
N SER A 20 13.86 30.50 -66.15
CA SER A 20 12.87 30.13 -65.16
C SER A 20 13.44 29.03 -64.26
N THR A 21 13.76 29.33 -63.01
CA THR A 21 14.01 28.30 -62.00
C THR A 21 12.67 27.78 -61.49
N PRO A 22 12.42 26.46 -61.51
CA PRO A 22 11.26 25.92 -60.83
C PRO A 22 11.45 26.08 -59.32
N LEU A 23 10.42 26.61 -58.65
CA LEU A 23 10.34 26.67 -57.20
C LEU A 23 10.33 25.22 -56.69
N LEU A 24 11.41 24.78 -56.05
CA LEU A 24 11.41 23.57 -55.24
C LEU A 24 10.52 23.85 -54.02
N ALA A 25 9.33 23.25 -53.99
CA ALA A 25 8.52 23.20 -52.80
C ALA A 25 9.28 22.34 -51.76
N VAL A 26 9.91 23.00 -50.80
CA VAL A 26 10.42 22.32 -49.61
C VAL A 26 9.20 21.91 -48.80
N GLN A 27 8.76 20.67 -48.97
CA GLN A 27 7.73 20.08 -48.14
C GLN A 27 8.34 19.87 -46.74
N SER A 28 8.11 20.84 -45.85
CA SER A 28 8.47 20.74 -44.46
C SER A 28 7.66 19.60 -43.84
N TYR A 29 8.27 18.42 -43.73
CA TYR A 29 7.79 17.39 -42.82
C TYR A 29 8.02 17.90 -41.40
N ALA A 30 7.01 18.55 -40.83
CA ALA A 30 6.92 18.62 -39.39
C ALA A 30 6.79 17.17 -38.89
N PRO A 31 7.66 16.70 -37.99
CA PRO A 31 7.42 15.40 -37.37
C PRO A 31 6.04 15.49 -36.71
N ALA A 32 5.16 14.54 -37.04
CA ALA A 32 3.95 14.35 -36.26
C ALA A 32 4.40 14.21 -34.81
N LEU A 33 3.92 15.11 -33.95
CA LEU A 33 4.07 14.94 -32.50
C LEU A 33 3.28 13.68 -32.17
N GLU A 34 3.95 12.53 -32.19
CA GLU A 34 3.41 11.33 -31.57
C GLU A 34 3.07 11.73 -30.13
N PRO A 35 1.84 11.45 -29.66
CA PRO A 35 1.53 11.65 -28.26
C PRO A 35 2.52 10.79 -27.49
N ASN A 36 3.45 11.45 -26.80
CA ASN A 36 4.41 10.81 -25.94
C ASN A 36 3.63 9.92 -24.97
N GLN A 37 3.63 8.61 -25.21
CA GLN A 37 3.19 7.58 -24.27
C GLN A 37 4.23 7.51 -23.15
N ALA A 38 4.52 8.65 -22.53
CA ALA A 38 5.19 8.74 -21.25
C ALA A 38 4.16 8.25 -20.22
N ASN A 39 4.22 6.95 -19.93
CA ASN A 39 3.72 6.30 -18.73
C ASN A 39 2.85 7.19 -17.83
N ALA A 40 1.61 7.42 -18.23
CA ALA A 40 0.58 7.83 -17.32
C ALA A 40 0.19 6.60 -16.48
N HIS A 41 1.08 6.18 -15.59
CA HIS A 41 0.61 5.63 -14.33
C HIS A 41 -0.07 6.80 -13.63
N SER A 42 -1.33 7.06 -14.00
CA SER A 42 -2.23 7.85 -13.17
C SER A 42 -2.37 7.06 -11.87
N SER A 43 -1.44 7.29 -10.95
CA SER A 43 -1.56 6.84 -9.58
C SER A 43 -2.78 7.56 -9.05
N GLN A 44 -3.93 6.87 -9.11
CA GLN A 44 -5.21 7.47 -8.82
C GLN A 44 -5.16 7.96 -7.38
N GLN A 45 -5.09 9.27 -7.22
CA GLN A 45 -5.07 9.92 -5.93
C GLN A 45 -6.48 9.82 -5.34
N LEU A 46 -6.59 9.27 -4.13
CA LEU A 46 -7.87 9.14 -3.46
C LEU A 46 -8.27 10.49 -2.85
N SER A 47 -9.58 10.78 -2.89
CA SER A 47 -10.16 11.88 -2.13
C SER A 47 -9.99 11.66 -0.63
N GLU A 48 -10.01 12.73 0.17
CA GLU A 48 -9.88 12.62 1.63
C GLU A 48 -10.99 11.76 2.26
N GLN A 49 -12.19 11.79 1.68
CA GLN A 49 -13.30 10.95 2.12
C GLN A 49 -13.02 9.46 1.83
N GLN A 50 -12.50 9.12 0.65
CA GLN A 50 -12.09 7.76 0.32
C GLN A 50 -10.95 7.28 1.21
N LEU A 51 -9.96 8.14 1.48
CA LEU A 51 -8.86 7.85 2.41
C LEU A 51 -9.36 7.61 3.83
N ARG A 52 -10.32 8.42 4.32
CA ARG A 52 -10.94 8.22 5.64
C ARG A 52 -11.69 6.89 5.71
N GLN A 53 -12.44 6.54 4.68
CA GLN A 53 -13.16 5.26 4.61
C GLN A 53 -12.20 4.07 4.59
N LEU A 54 -11.16 4.13 3.75
CA LEU A 54 -10.10 3.14 3.69
C LEU A 54 -9.41 2.98 5.04
N ALA A 55 -8.95 4.08 5.64
CA ALA A 55 -8.31 4.09 6.94
C ALA A 55 -9.19 3.44 8.01
N ARG A 56 -10.50 3.72 8.00
CA ARG A 56 -11.44 3.10 8.96
C ARG A 56 -11.60 1.60 8.73
N ALA A 57 -11.57 1.14 7.48
CA ALA A 57 -11.74 -0.26 7.13
C ALA A 57 -10.52 -1.14 7.47
N ILE A 58 -9.32 -0.57 7.52
CA ILE A 58 -8.07 -1.29 7.79
C ILE A 58 -7.58 -1.16 9.24
N THR A 59 -8.12 -0.21 10.01
CA THR A 59 -7.66 0.08 11.37
C THR A 59 -8.53 -0.61 12.41
N VAL A 60 -7.89 -1.25 13.39
CA VAL A 60 -8.54 -1.89 14.55
C VAL A 60 -8.17 -1.17 15.84
N LYS A 61 -9.00 -1.31 16.87
CA LYS A 61 -8.62 -0.89 18.23
C LYS A 61 -8.03 -2.08 18.96
N VAL A 62 -6.82 -1.91 19.49
CA VAL A 62 -6.11 -2.93 20.26
C VAL A 62 -6.34 -2.63 21.73
N LEU A 63 -7.24 -3.38 22.35
CA LEU A 63 -7.61 -3.25 23.76
C LEU A 63 -6.61 -4.03 24.62
N SER A 64 -6.11 -3.39 25.67
CA SER A 64 -5.16 -3.96 26.61
C SER A 64 -5.50 -3.44 28.01
N GLY A 65 -6.10 -4.30 28.84
CA GLY A 65 -6.60 -3.91 30.16
C GLY A 65 -7.61 -2.75 30.10
N GLN A 66 -7.32 -1.68 30.86
CA GLN A 66 -8.14 -0.45 30.89
C GLN A 66 -7.75 0.57 29.81
N GLY A 67 -6.70 0.30 29.04
CA GLY A 67 -6.23 1.16 27.97
C GLY A 67 -6.46 0.57 26.58
N TRP A 68 -6.12 1.36 25.55
CA TRP A 68 -6.06 0.86 24.19
C TRP A 68 -5.04 1.62 23.35
N GLY A 69 -4.64 0.96 22.26
CA GLY A 69 -3.96 1.54 21.13
C GLY A 69 -4.73 1.26 19.84
N SER A 70 -4.05 1.47 18.72
CA SER A 70 -4.54 1.17 17.38
C SER A 70 -3.71 0.07 16.74
N GLY A 71 -4.24 -0.53 15.66
CA GLY A 71 -3.53 -1.51 14.86
C GLY A 71 -4.00 -1.50 13.42
N ILE A 72 -3.22 -2.10 12.54
CA ILE A 72 -3.45 -2.17 11.09
C ILE A 72 -3.62 -3.62 10.69
N LEU A 73 -4.70 -3.96 9.98
CA LEU A 73 -4.88 -5.27 9.36
C LEU A 73 -3.94 -5.43 8.17
N VAL A 74 -2.90 -6.26 8.31
CA VAL A 74 -1.80 -6.37 7.33
C VAL A 74 -1.74 -7.71 6.60
N GLU A 75 -2.45 -8.73 7.09
CA GLU A 75 -2.47 -10.05 6.45
C GLU A 75 -3.74 -10.83 6.82
N LYS A 76 -4.17 -11.71 5.91
CA LYS A 76 -5.20 -12.71 6.14
C LYS A 76 -4.76 -14.05 5.54
N GLN A 77 -4.82 -15.12 6.34
CA GLN A 77 -4.63 -16.50 5.90
C GLN A 77 -5.79 -17.38 6.41
N GLY A 78 -6.65 -17.83 5.50
CA GLY A 78 -7.89 -18.51 5.88
C GLY A 78 -8.76 -17.61 6.77
N ALA A 79 -9.07 -18.07 7.99
CA ALA A 79 -9.79 -17.30 9.01
C ALA A 79 -8.86 -16.49 9.94
N SER A 80 -7.53 -16.62 9.82
CA SER A 80 -6.56 -15.92 10.66
C SER A 80 -6.21 -14.57 10.05
N TYR A 81 -6.24 -13.53 10.86
CA TYR A 81 -5.83 -12.17 10.51
C TYR A 81 -4.61 -11.79 11.34
N LYS A 82 -3.69 -11.02 10.75
CA LYS A 82 -2.58 -10.39 11.47
C LYS A 82 -2.77 -8.88 11.54
N VAL A 83 -2.50 -8.34 12.72
CA VAL A 83 -2.59 -6.92 13.04
C VAL A 83 -1.20 -6.44 13.45
N LEU A 84 -0.68 -5.47 12.70
CA LEU A 84 0.52 -4.73 13.04
C LEU A 84 0.15 -3.59 14.00
N THR A 85 0.93 -3.40 15.06
CA THR A 85 0.78 -2.32 16.04
C THR A 85 2.16 -1.95 16.60
N ASN A 86 2.22 -1.06 17.59
CA ASN A 86 3.46 -0.80 18.33
C ASN A 86 3.69 -1.83 19.45
N ASP A 87 4.95 -2.11 19.80
CA ASP A 87 5.26 -3.01 20.91
C ASP A 87 4.81 -2.43 22.25
N HIS A 88 4.98 -1.12 22.46
CA HIS A 88 4.53 -0.48 23.69
C HIS A 88 3.00 -0.56 23.90
N VAL A 89 2.21 -0.68 22.83
CA VAL A 89 0.76 -0.92 22.94
C VAL A 89 0.52 -2.31 23.53
N LEU A 90 1.33 -3.30 23.15
CA LEU A 90 1.24 -4.66 23.66
C LEU A 90 1.85 -4.81 25.06
N GLY A 91 2.90 -4.03 25.37
CA GLY A 91 3.64 -4.09 26.63
C GLY A 91 2.84 -3.64 27.85
N ARG A 92 1.91 -2.68 27.70
CA ARG A 92 1.20 -2.05 28.83
C ARG A 92 0.42 -3.04 29.72
N TYR A 93 -0.15 -4.11 29.16
CA TYR A 93 -0.92 -5.10 29.93
C TYR A 93 -0.72 -6.54 29.44
N ARG A 94 0.53 -6.91 29.17
CA ARG A 94 0.93 -8.21 28.62
C ARG A 94 0.43 -9.42 29.44
N SER A 95 0.17 -9.24 30.74
CA SER A 95 -0.38 -10.27 31.64
C SER A 95 -1.88 -10.52 31.49
N GLN A 96 -2.64 -9.58 30.92
CA GLN A 96 -4.11 -9.64 30.82
C GLN A 96 -4.59 -10.15 29.44
N GLY A 97 -3.67 -10.33 28.50
CA GLY A 97 -3.98 -10.61 27.10
C GLY A 97 -4.47 -9.38 26.34
N TRP A 98 -4.77 -9.58 25.05
CA TRP A 98 -5.23 -8.51 24.17
C TRP A 98 -6.56 -8.87 23.55
N GLN A 99 -7.38 -7.84 23.32
CA GLN A 99 -8.59 -7.96 22.53
C GLN A 99 -8.51 -7.01 21.33
N ILE A 100 -9.10 -7.42 20.22
CA ILE A 100 -9.09 -6.68 18.97
C ILE A 100 -10.52 -6.31 18.63
N GLN A 101 -10.82 -5.01 18.65
CA GLN A 101 -12.09 -4.51 18.14
C GLN A 101 -11.96 -4.22 16.65
N THR A 102 -12.68 -4.99 15.83
CA THR A 102 -12.69 -4.84 14.36
C THR A 102 -13.58 -3.67 13.91
N PRO A 103 -13.50 -3.24 12.64
CA PRO A 103 -14.27 -2.09 12.14
C PRO A 103 -15.79 -2.24 12.27
N ASP A 104 -16.29 -3.48 12.31
CA ASP A 104 -17.70 -3.82 12.56
C ASP A 104 -18.06 -3.81 14.06
N GLY A 105 -17.14 -3.41 14.93
CA GLY A 105 -17.32 -3.32 16.37
C GLY A 105 -17.14 -4.62 17.14
N LYS A 106 -16.94 -5.76 16.46
CA LYS A 106 -16.78 -7.07 17.12
C LYS A 106 -15.45 -7.18 17.85
N ILE A 107 -15.47 -7.92 18.96
CA ILE A 107 -14.30 -8.15 19.81
C ILE A 107 -13.78 -9.57 19.59
N HIS A 108 -12.49 -9.68 19.28
CA HIS A 108 -11.79 -10.96 19.10
C HIS A 108 -10.64 -11.07 20.09
N ARG A 109 -10.35 -12.29 20.56
CA ARG A 109 -9.14 -12.55 21.36
C ARG A 109 -7.91 -12.42 20.46
N GLY A 110 -6.94 -11.62 20.90
CA GLY A 110 -5.65 -11.44 20.23
C GLY A 110 -4.57 -12.35 20.80
N GLU A 111 -3.74 -12.90 19.92
CA GLU A 111 -2.60 -13.76 20.25
C GLU A 111 -1.31 -13.17 19.67
N LEU A 112 -0.26 -13.08 20.49
CA LEU A 112 1.03 -12.55 20.06
C LEU A 112 1.71 -13.48 19.04
N VAL A 113 2.10 -12.93 17.90
CA VAL A 113 2.87 -13.64 16.86
C VAL A 113 4.36 -13.49 17.15
N ARG A 114 4.95 -14.50 17.80
CA ARG A 114 6.36 -14.48 18.26
C ARG A 114 7.40 -14.81 17.18
N THR A 115 6.97 -15.28 16.02
CA THR A 115 7.88 -15.79 14.97
C THR A 115 8.53 -14.69 14.12
N VAL A 116 8.14 -13.42 14.31
CA VAL A 116 8.69 -12.28 13.56
C VAL A 116 9.72 -11.56 14.42
N ARG A 117 10.97 -11.48 13.93
CA ARG A 117 12.03 -10.70 14.57
C ARG A 117 11.88 -9.23 14.19
N LEU A 118 11.41 -8.41 15.13
CA LEU A 118 11.18 -6.98 14.89
C LEU A 118 12.38 -6.11 15.35
N ASN A 119 13.58 -6.68 15.46
CA ASN A 119 14.86 -5.97 15.63
C ASN A 119 14.88 -4.82 16.67
N ASN A 120 14.24 -5.02 17.82
CA ASN A 120 14.07 -4.00 18.88
C ASN A 120 13.35 -2.72 18.43
N TYR A 121 12.69 -2.74 17.28
CA TYR A 121 11.75 -1.69 16.89
C TYR A 121 10.51 -1.76 17.76
N ASP A 122 9.86 -0.63 17.93
CA ASP A 122 8.60 -0.50 18.66
C ASP A 122 7.44 -0.96 17.78
N LEU A 123 7.52 -2.21 17.34
CA LEU A 123 6.55 -2.90 16.50
C LEU A 123 6.12 -4.20 17.18
N GLY A 124 4.84 -4.51 17.06
CA GLY A 124 4.25 -5.73 17.56
C GLY A 124 3.31 -6.34 16.53
N LEU A 125 3.24 -7.66 16.50
CA LEU A 125 2.34 -8.40 15.61
C LEU A 125 1.45 -9.30 16.44
N ILE A 126 0.14 -9.09 16.33
CA ILE A 126 -0.87 -9.93 16.98
C ILE A 126 -1.74 -10.57 15.91
N SER A 127 -2.37 -11.69 16.25
CA SER A 127 -3.30 -12.39 15.38
C SER A 127 -4.63 -12.63 16.06
N PHE A 128 -5.69 -12.75 15.26
CA PHE A 128 -6.99 -13.21 15.72
C PHE A 128 -7.64 -14.06 14.63
N ARG A 129 -8.74 -14.73 14.98
CA ARG A 129 -9.51 -15.53 14.03
C ARG A 129 -10.91 -14.93 13.85
N SER A 130 -11.38 -14.85 12.62
CA SER A 130 -12.74 -14.43 12.31
C SER A 130 -13.23 -15.04 11.00
N SER A 131 -14.53 -15.36 10.94
CA SER A 131 -15.22 -15.74 9.69
C SER A 131 -15.65 -14.53 8.87
N GLN A 132 -15.61 -13.33 9.45
CA GLN A 132 -15.93 -12.08 8.74
C GLN A 132 -14.80 -11.71 7.77
N VAL A 133 -15.14 -10.93 6.75
CA VAL A 133 -14.19 -10.39 5.77
C VAL A 133 -13.87 -8.95 6.14
N TYR A 134 -12.59 -8.69 6.46
CA TYR A 134 -12.08 -7.35 6.71
C TYR A 134 -11.10 -6.94 5.62
N SER A 135 -11.02 -5.64 5.35
CA SER A 135 -10.05 -5.08 4.42
C SER A 135 -8.62 -5.24 4.96
N ILE A 136 -7.69 -5.58 4.07
CA ILE A 136 -6.25 -5.63 4.39
C ILE A 136 -5.59 -4.40 3.77
N ALA A 137 -4.68 -3.79 4.52
CA ALA A 137 -3.96 -2.62 4.08
C ALA A 137 -2.98 -2.94 2.95
N ASP A 138 -2.96 -2.09 1.92
CA ASP A 138 -1.87 -2.03 0.96
C ASP A 138 -0.68 -1.32 1.60
N LEU A 139 0.50 -1.93 1.52
CA LEU A 139 1.73 -1.41 2.11
C LEU A 139 2.65 -0.88 1.00
N ALA A 140 3.32 0.25 1.23
CA ALA A 140 4.31 0.78 0.30
C ALA A 140 5.56 1.27 1.03
N ASN A 141 6.72 0.92 0.49
CA ASN A 141 7.98 1.52 0.93
C ASN A 141 7.94 3.04 0.79
N VAL A 142 8.88 3.68 1.49
CA VAL A 142 9.00 5.13 1.58
C VAL A 142 10.16 5.67 0.75
N ASP A 143 10.61 4.90 -0.24
CA ASP A 143 11.78 5.24 -1.07
C ASP A 143 11.56 6.56 -1.84
N ASP A 144 10.30 6.84 -2.21
CA ASP A 144 9.90 8.08 -2.90
C ASP A 144 9.23 9.11 -1.98
N LEU A 145 9.23 8.90 -0.65
CA LEU A 145 8.59 9.82 0.29
C LEU A 145 9.41 11.10 0.43
N ALA A 146 8.80 12.26 0.21
CA ALA A 146 9.47 13.56 0.27
C ALA A 146 8.92 14.47 1.37
N ILE A 147 9.75 15.40 1.85
CA ILE A 147 9.29 16.48 2.74
C ILE A 147 8.26 17.34 1.99
N GLY A 148 7.14 17.63 2.63
CA GLY A 148 6.01 18.36 2.06
C GLY A 148 4.88 17.46 1.54
N ASP A 149 5.13 16.17 1.36
CA ASP A 149 4.10 15.22 0.92
C ASP A 149 2.93 15.18 1.91
N GLN A 150 1.71 15.21 1.38
CA GLN A 150 0.51 15.11 2.21
C GLN A 150 0.32 13.68 2.72
N VAL A 151 0.14 13.55 4.03
CA VAL A 151 -0.01 12.27 4.72
C VAL A 151 -1.21 12.28 5.65
N PHE A 152 -1.77 11.09 5.87
CA PHE A 152 -3.03 10.93 6.59
C PHE A 152 -2.84 9.95 7.74
N ALA A 153 -2.93 10.45 8.97
CA ALA A 153 -2.79 9.63 10.17
C ALA A 153 -4.18 9.28 10.73
N ALA A 154 -4.39 8.00 11.03
CA ALA A 154 -5.61 7.52 11.61
C ALA A 154 -5.38 6.61 12.84
N GLY A 155 -6.39 6.50 13.69
CA GLY A 155 -6.32 5.67 14.89
C GLY A 155 -7.47 5.95 15.86
N PHE A 156 -7.39 5.36 17.04
CA PHE A 156 -8.40 5.45 18.08
C PHE A 156 -7.86 6.18 19.31
N PRO A 157 -8.12 7.49 19.48
CA PRO A 157 -7.66 8.22 20.66
C PRO A 157 -8.17 7.62 21.97
N PHE A 158 -7.36 7.77 23.01
CA PHE A 158 -7.63 7.44 24.40
C PHE A 158 -7.54 8.73 25.21
N ASP A 159 -8.68 9.24 25.68
CA ASP A 159 -8.78 10.47 26.49
C ASP A 159 -9.25 10.14 27.92
N GLY A 160 -8.52 9.25 28.60
CA GLY A 160 -8.50 9.11 30.07
C GLY A 160 -9.73 8.47 30.73
N ASP A 161 -10.96 8.94 30.44
CA ASP A 161 -12.14 8.61 31.26
C ASP A 161 -13.47 8.53 30.50
N ARG A 162 -13.53 8.73 29.18
CA ARG A 162 -14.78 8.61 28.42
C ARG A 162 -14.58 7.92 27.06
N PRO A 163 -15.18 6.74 26.84
CA PRO A 163 -15.29 6.18 25.50
C PRO A 163 -16.22 7.09 24.69
N THR A 164 -15.68 7.86 23.75
CA THR A 164 -16.52 8.63 22.81
C THR A 164 -17.05 7.70 21.72
N GLU A 165 -18.35 7.78 21.46
CA GLU A 165 -19.11 6.83 20.63
C GLU A 165 -18.74 6.77 19.14
N GLN A 166 -17.77 7.56 18.67
CA GLN A 166 -17.24 7.39 17.30
C GLN A 166 -15.76 7.05 17.23
N GLY A 167 -15.01 7.21 18.33
CA GLY A 167 -13.70 6.61 18.68
C GLY A 167 -12.52 6.70 17.71
N PHE A 168 -12.76 6.91 16.42
CA PHE A 168 -11.81 6.87 15.33
C PHE A 168 -11.52 8.29 14.87
N THR A 169 -10.23 8.62 14.82
CA THR A 169 -9.73 9.91 14.36
C THR A 169 -8.98 9.73 13.07
N PHE A 170 -9.19 10.66 12.15
CA PHE A 170 -8.47 10.79 10.89
C PHE A 170 -8.02 12.24 10.76
N THR A 171 -6.75 12.43 10.49
CA THR A 171 -6.12 13.75 10.42
C THR A 171 -5.34 13.89 9.13
N VAL A 172 -5.23 15.12 8.66
CA VAL A 172 -4.46 15.50 7.48
C VAL A 172 -3.25 16.29 7.94
N GLY A 173 -2.10 16.03 7.35
CA GLY A 173 -0.87 16.75 7.60
C GLY A 173 0.14 16.51 6.49
N LYS A 174 1.39 16.82 6.76
CA LYS A 174 2.48 16.70 5.79
C LYS A 174 3.71 16.09 6.44
N VAL A 175 4.53 15.42 5.65
CA VAL A 175 5.89 15.07 6.03
C VAL A 175 6.66 16.37 6.26
N SER A 176 7.28 16.50 7.42
CA SER A 176 8.06 17.68 7.82
C SER A 176 9.53 17.35 8.00
N LEU A 177 9.84 16.11 8.39
CA LEU A 177 11.21 15.66 8.60
C LEU A 177 11.33 14.18 8.24
N LEU A 178 12.39 13.82 7.53
CA LEU A 178 12.79 12.43 7.29
C LEU A 178 14.17 12.24 7.89
N SER A 179 14.27 11.31 8.84
CA SER A 179 15.51 11.07 9.55
C SER A 179 16.30 9.92 8.93
N ASP A 180 17.51 10.19 8.48
CA ASP A 180 18.44 9.18 7.93
C ASP A 180 18.79 8.11 8.97
N LYS A 181 18.78 8.49 10.26
CA LYS A 181 18.96 7.59 11.39
C LYS A 181 17.64 7.39 12.14
N SER A 182 17.28 6.16 12.43
CA SER A 182 16.13 5.89 13.29
C SER A 182 16.36 6.36 14.72
N PHE A 183 15.33 6.91 15.36
CA PHE A 183 15.31 6.99 16.82
C PHE A 183 15.19 5.60 17.45
N SER A 184 15.41 5.52 18.76
CA SER A 184 15.05 4.33 19.53
C SER A 184 13.62 3.88 19.18
N GLY A 185 13.45 2.61 18.83
CA GLY A 185 12.17 2.06 18.38
C GLY A 185 11.88 2.16 16.88
N GLY A 186 12.76 2.73 16.06
CA GLY A 186 12.65 2.68 14.58
C GLY A 186 11.96 3.89 13.94
N TYR A 187 11.70 4.95 14.69
CA TYR A 187 11.02 6.14 14.19
C TYR A 187 11.89 6.97 13.25
N GLN A 188 11.37 7.32 12.07
CA GLN A 188 12.11 8.08 11.04
C GLN A 188 11.27 9.11 10.29
N ILE A 189 9.93 8.98 10.31
CA ILE A 189 9.04 9.88 9.56
C ILE A 189 8.43 10.87 10.55
N GLY A 190 8.87 12.12 10.50
CA GLY A 190 8.31 13.24 11.25
C GLY A 190 7.23 13.95 10.44
N TYR A 191 6.02 14.05 10.97
CA TYR A 191 4.86 14.61 10.27
C TYR A 191 4.03 15.55 11.16
N THR A 192 3.27 16.43 10.53
CA THR A 192 2.55 17.52 11.21
C THR A 192 1.16 17.14 11.73
N ASN A 193 0.68 15.94 11.44
CA ASN A 193 -0.61 15.49 11.93
C ASN A 193 -0.64 15.48 13.46
N LYS A 194 -1.76 15.94 14.03
CA LYS A 194 -2.01 15.88 15.47
C LYS A 194 -2.48 14.49 15.86
N ILE A 195 -1.57 13.63 16.30
CA ILE A 195 -1.94 12.34 16.90
C ILE A 195 -2.09 12.48 18.42
N LYS A 196 -2.93 11.64 19.00
CA LYS A 196 -3.18 11.57 20.44
C LYS A 196 -2.77 10.20 21.00
N ASN A 197 -2.68 10.10 22.33
CA ASN A 197 -2.64 8.81 23.01
C ASN A 197 -3.73 7.89 22.47
N GLY A 198 -3.42 6.60 22.29
CA GLY A 198 -4.32 5.60 21.70
C GLY A 198 -4.25 5.50 20.17
N MET A 199 -3.80 6.53 19.46
CA MET A 199 -3.59 6.45 18.00
C MET A 199 -2.31 5.69 17.61
N SER A 200 -1.40 5.46 18.56
CA SER A 200 -0.19 4.66 18.38
C SER A 200 -0.55 3.25 17.87
N GLY A 201 0.18 2.78 16.86
CA GLY A 201 -0.05 1.53 16.12
C GLY A 201 -0.99 1.68 14.93
N GLY A 202 -1.62 2.85 14.73
CA GLY A 202 -2.50 3.13 13.60
C GLY A 202 -1.73 3.53 12.32
N PRO A 203 -2.41 3.59 11.16
CA PRO A 203 -1.75 3.84 9.88
C PRO A 203 -1.41 5.32 9.65
N LEU A 204 -0.27 5.53 8.99
CA LEU A 204 0.07 6.74 8.24
C LEU A 204 -0.02 6.42 6.75
N LEU A 205 -0.96 7.06 6.03
CA LEU A 205 -1.22 6.81 4.61
C LEU A 205 -0.63 7.90 3.72
N ASN A 206 -0.22 7.50 2.51
CA ASN A 206 0.01 8.43 1.40
C ASN A 206 -1.29 8.73 0.64
N ARG A 207 -1.24 9.59 -0.39
CA ARG A 207 -2.41 9.98 -1.20
C ARG A 207 -3.02 8.82 -2.01
N GLN A 208 -2.24 7.79 -2.32
CA GLN A 208 -2.74 6.58 -2.97
C GLN A 208 -3.44 5.62 -2.00
N GLY A 209 -3.51 5.94 -0.70
CA GLY A 209 -4.13 5.09 0.32
C GLY A 209 -3.24 3.96 0.82
N LYS A 210 -1.97 3.93 0.44
CA LYS A 210 -1.02 2.92 0.92
C LYS A 210 -0.48 3.32 2.29
N VAL A 211 -0.35 2.36 3.20
CA VAL A 211 0.32 2.53 4.48
C VAL A 211 1.81 2.67 4.23
N ILE A 212 2.35 3.82 4.62
CA ILE A 212 3.77 4.17 4.52
C ILE A 212 4.46 4.20 5.89
N GLY A 213 3.68 4.24 6.98
CA GLY A 213 4.23 4.19 8.33
C GLY A 213 3.21 3.81 9.40
N ILE A 214 3.73 3.54 10.59
CA ILE A 214 2.97 3.20 11.79
C ILE A 214 3.10 4.36 12.78
N ASN A 215 1.98 5.00 13.15
CA ASN A 215 1.93 6.10 14.12
C ASN A 215 2.48 5.62 15.47
N GLY A 216 3.28 6.41 16.20
CA GLY A 216 3.71 6.02 17.55
C GLY A 216 3.98 7.16 18.53
N ILE A 217 4.94 8.05 18.24
CA ILE A 217 5.29 9.18 19.13
C ILE A 217 4.46 10.41 18.76
N HIS A 218 3.80 11.02 19.74
CA HIS A 218 3.04 12.25 19.56
C HIS A 218 3.91 13.49 19.79
N ALA A 219 3.52 14.62 19.20
CA ALA A 219 4.14 15.91 19.46
C ALA A 219 4.03 16.30 20.95
N TYR A 220 5.04 17.00 21.45
CA TYR A 220 5.20 17.44 22.84
C TYR A 220 5.09 16.29 23.87
N PRO A 221 5.96 15.27 23.79
CA PRO A 221 5.95 14.19 24.78
C PRO A 221 6.24 14.77 26.18
N LEU A 222 5.41 14.40 27.16
CA LEU A 222 5.47 14.93 28.53
C LEU A 222 6.72 14.50 29.32
N TRP A 223 7.48 13.50 28.85
CA TRP A 223 8.65 12.93 29.53
C TRP A 223 9.77 12.55 28.56
N GLY A 224 11.03 12.74 28.99
CA GLY A 224 12.25 12.70 28.18
C GLY A 224 12.73 11.33 27.66
N LYS A 225 13.63 11.43 26.67
CA LYS A 225 14.27 10.39 25.80
C LYS A 225 13.59 10.05 24.47
N SER A 226 12.49 10.69 24.09
CA SER A 226 11.82 10.43 22.79
C SER A 226 12.66 10.73 21.53
N TYR A 227 13.84 11.34 21.69
CA TYR A 227 14.69 11.82 20.58
C TYR A 227 16.16 11.43 20.75
N VAL A 228 16.43 10.29 21.40
CA VAL A 228 17.76 9.65 21.34
C VAL A 228 17.79 8.77 20.10
N PHE A 229 18.80 8.96 19.26
CA PHE A 229 19.00 8.12 18.08
C PHE A 229 19.31 6.67 18.50
N ALA A 230 19.04 5.71 17.62
CA ALA A 230 19.33 4.30 17.89
C ALA A 230 20.82 4.02 18.19
N ASP A 231 21.73 4.90 17.75
CA ASP A 231 23.16 4.86 18.03
C ASP A 231 23.56 5.56 19.34
N GLY A 232 22.59 6.04 20.13
CA GLY A 232 22.81 6.73 21.40
C GLY A 232 23.15 8.21 21.29
N THR A 233 23.27 8.77 20.08
CA THR A 233 23.52 10.20 19.90
C THR A 233 22.30 11.05 20.28
N VAL A 234 22.57 12.27 20.76
CA VAL A 234 21.56 13.24 21.18
C VAL A 234 21.52 14.43 20.22
N THR A 235 20.32 14.96 19.98
CA THR A 235 20.11 16.07 19.04
C THR A 235 20.57 17.41 19.63
N SER A 236 20.93 18.38 18.79
CA SER A 236 21.10 19.77 19.25
C SER A 236 19.78 20.33 19.80
N PRO A 237 19.80 21.35 20.69
CA PRO A 237 18.57 21.93 21.24
C PRO A 237 17.61 22.48 20.18
N ALA A 238 18.12 23.12 19.12
CA ALA A 238 17.31 23.64 18.03
C ALA A 238 16.63 22.53 17.22
N LEU A 239 17.37 21.45 16.93
CA LEU A 239 16.81 20.28 16.26
C LEU A 239 15.79 19.58 17.15
N TRP A 240 16.07 19.47 18.46
CA TRP A 240 15.12 18.93 19.43
C TRP A 240 13.81 19.71 19.44
N GLU A 241 13.88 21.04 19.45
CA GLU A 241 12.70 21.90 19.46
C GLU A 241 11.86 21.68 18.20
N GLN A 242 12.49 21.62 17.02
CA GLN A 242 11.82 21.27 15.77
C GLN A 242 11.17 19.88 15.83
N MET A 243 11.89 18.87 16.29
CA MET A 243 11.41 17.49 16.34
C MET A 243 10.28 17.30 17.36
N SER A 244 10.32 18.02 18.49
CA SER A 244 9.33 17.96 19.56
C SER A 244 7.94 18.43 19.11
N ARG A 245 7.88 19.26 18.06
CA ARG A 245 6.62 19.76 17.48
C ARG A 245 5.97 18.75 16.53
N LEU A 246 6.67 17.67 16.16
CA LEU A 246 6.22 16.70 15.19
C LEU A 246 5.73 15.42 15.86
N SER A 247 4.79 14.76 15.20
CA SER A 247 4.47 13.37 15.45
C SER A 247 5.42 12.48 14.65
N TRP A 248 5.69 11.27 15.13
CA TRP A 248 6.64 10.36 14.48
C TRP A 248 6.06 8.98 14.22
N ALA A 249 6.45 8.43 13.06
CA ALA A 249 6.07 7.11 12.60
C ALA A 249 7.30 6.27 12.26
N ILE A 250 7.14 4.96 12.46
CA ILE A 250 8.07 3.94 12.00
C ILE A 250 7.74 3.69 10.52
N PRO A 251 8.70 3.75 9.59
CA PRO A 251 8.47 3.39 8.20
C PRO A 251 7.93 1.96 8.05
N ILE A 252 6.96 1.74 7.17
CA ILE A 252 6.43 0.39 6.96
C ILE A 252 7.47 -0.58 6.39
N GLY A 253 8.49 -0.05 5.69
CA GLY A 253 9.63 -0.80 5.17
C GLY A 253 10.37 -1.59 6.25
N THR A 254 10.40 -1.06 7.48
CA THR A 254 10.97 -1.74 8.66
C THR A 254 10.27 -3.08 8.93
N PHE A 255 8.94 -3.11 8.82
CA PHE A 255 8.16 -4.35 8.94
C PHE A 255 8.38 -5.26 7.73
N LEU A 256 8.40 -4.72 6.51
CA LEU A 256 8.60 -5.52 5.29
C LEU A 256 9.95 -6.25 5.30
N GLN A 257 11.04 -5.58 5.71
CA GLN A 257 12.37 -6.18 5.85
C GLN A 257 12.42 -7.29 6.91
N SER A 258 11.67 -7.14 8.01
CA SER A 258 11.58 -8.16 9.06
C SER A 258 10.92 -9.46 8.59
N ARG A 259 10.06 -9.39 7.56
CA ARG A 259 9.41 -10.56 6.97
C ARG A 259 10.37 -11.34 6.08
N SER A 260 11.16 -10.63 5.27
CA SER A 260 12.14 -11.25 4.35
C SER A 260 13.32 -11.90 5.07
N SER A 261 13.61 -11.48 6.30
CA SER A 261 14.69 -12.06 7.14
C SER A 261 14.22 -13.21 8.04
N SER A 262 12.93 -13.56 7.99
CA SER A 262 12.40 -14.71 8.73
C SER A 262 12.64 -16.02 7.94
N PRO A 263 13.23 -17.09 8.51
CA PRO A 263 13.61 -18.32 7.79
C PRO A 263 12.45 -19.16 7.20
N SER A 264 11.24 -18.62 7.08
CA SER A 264 10.04 -19.36 6.68
C SER A 264 9.20 -18.67 5.60
N ALA A 265 9.79 -17.75 4.84
CA ALA A 265 9.15 -17.17 3.66
C ALA A 265 9.90 -17.57 2.38
N SER A 266 10.01 -18.87 2.12
CA SER A 266 10.05 -19.31 0.73
C SER A 266 8.67 -19.00 0.13
N SER A 267 8.66 -18.23 -0.97
CA SER A 267 7.50 -18.13 -1.84
C SER A 267 6.92 -19.53 -2.08
N PRO A 268 5.60 -19.72 -2.15
CA PRO A 268 5.08 -20.89 -2.80
C PRO A 268 5.53 -20.79 -4.26
N GLU A 269 6.59 -21.52 -4.58
CA GLU A 269 6.94 -21.88 -5.94
C GLU A 269 5.66 -22.43 -6.55
N ARG A 270 5.08 -21.68 -7.48
CA ARG A 270 3.91 -22.11 -8.22
C ARG A 270 4.31 -23.46 -8.81
N PRO A 271 3.65 -24.60 -8.46
CA PRO A 271 4.03 -25.86 -9.03
C PRO A 271 4.00 -25.69 -10.54
N ALA A 272 5.14 -25.98 -11.19
CA ALA A 272 5.24 -25.93 -12.63
C ALA A 272 4.09 -26.78 -13.18
N VAL A 273 3.12 -26.11 -13.81
CA VAL A 273 2.07 -26.81 -14.53
C VAL A 273 2.76 -27.36 -15.77
N SER A 274 3.15 -28.63 -15.70
CA SER A 274 3.54 -29.37 -16.89
C SER A 274 2.39 -29.26 -17.90
N PRO A 275 2.65 -28.86 -19.16
CA PRO A 275 1.60 -28.85 -20.17
C PRO A 275 1.02 -30.26 -20.31
N PRO A 276 -0.31 -30.40 -20.52
CA PRO A 276 -0.91 -31.71 -20.73
C PRO A 276 -0.27 -32.39 -21.95
N PRO A 277 -0.01 -33.71 -21.89
CA PRO A 277 0.55 -34.42 -23.03
C PRO A 277 -0.41 -34.32 -24.23
N LEU A 278 0.17 -34.10 -25.42
CA LEU A 278 -0.60 -34.09 -26.66
C LEU A 278 -1.36 -35.43 -26.82
N PRO A 279 -2.60 -35.41 -27.35
CA PRO A 279 -3.32 -36.63 -27.66
C PRO A 279 -2.52 -37.42 -28.70
N THR A 280 -2.09 -38.63 -28.32
CA THR A 280 -1.51 -39.58 -29.25
C THR A 280 -2.65 -40.19 -30.05
N HIS A 281 -2.74 -39.83 -31.33
CA HIS A 281 -3.54 -40.60 -32.28
C HIS A 281 -2.96 -42.02 -32.34
N ARG A 282 -3.71 -43.00 -31.84
CA ARG A 282 -3.53 -44.40 -32.24
C ARG A 282 -4.58 -44.72 -33.28
N GLU A 283 -4.11 -45.18 -34.44
CA GLU A 283 -4.94 -45.79 -35.47
C GLU A 283 -5.74 -46.97 -34.91
N PRO A 284 -6.95 -47.23 -35.43
CA PRO A 284 -7.73 -48.38 -35.01
C PRO A 284 -7.14 -49.65 -35.64
N THR A 285 -6.58 -50.53 -34.81
CA THR A 285 -6.34 -51.92 -35.22
C THR A 285 -7.64 -52.68 -35.11
N PHE A 286 -8.18 -53.04 -36.26
CA PHE A 286 -9.28 -53.97 -36.43
C PHE A 286 -8.77 -55.39 -36.11
N SER A 287 -9.37 -56.03 -35.11
CA SER A 287 -9.26 -57.47 -34.91
C SER A 287 -10.66 -58.00 -34.64
N GLU A 288 -11.19 -58.72 -35.63
CA GLU A 288 -12.37 -59.56 -35.49
C GLU A 288 -12.05 -60.67 -34.50
N ASP A 289 -12.91 -60.88 -33.51
CA ASP A 289 -13.10 -62.21 -33.00
C ASP A 289 -14.56 -62.44 -32.64
N PHE A 290 -15.16 -63.38 -33.36
CA PHE A 290 -16.51 -63.84 -33.19
C PHE A 290 -16.54 -64.87 -32.06
N SER A 291 -17.38 -64.64 -31.05
CA SER A 291 -18.01 -65.74 -30.31
C SER A 291 -19.39 -65.33 -29.78
N SER A 292 -20.37 -66.05 -30.31
CA SER A 292 -21.82 -65.93 -30.12
C SER A 292 -22.31 -66.43 -28.74
N PRO A 293 -23.58 -66.18 -28.38
CA PRO A 293 -24.00 -65.93 -26.99
C PRO A 293 -24.68 -67.12 -26.32
N SER A 294 -24.95 -66.98 -25.02
CA SER A 294 -26.04 -67.70 -24.36
C SER A 294 -26.80 -66.82 -23.36
N PRO A 295 -28.12 -67.07 -23.17
CA PRO A 295 -29.10 -66.03 -22.88
C PRO A 295 -29.77 -66.18 -21.50
N SER A 296 -30.75 -65.31 -21.25
CA SER A 296 -31.78 -65.31 -20.18
C SER A 296 -31.38 -64.53 -18.91
N THR A 297 -32.19 -63.66 -18.30
CA THR A 297 -33.53 -63.10 -18.58
C THR A 297 -33.69 -61.89 -17.66
N PRO A 298 -34.48 -60.85 -18.00
CA PRO A 298 -34.75 -59.71 -17.13
C PRO A 298 -35.99 -59.97 -16.26
N ARG A 299 -35.93 -59.65 -14.96
CA ARG A 299 -37.12 -59.61 -14.10
C ARG A 299 -37.42 -58.21 -13.59
N GLU A 300 -38.34 -57.57 -14.32
CA GLU A 300 -39.60 -56.98 -13.83
C GLU A 300 -39.56 -55.86 -12.77
N LYS A 301 -39.90 -54.66 -13.23
CA LYS A 301 -40.50 -53.54 -12.47
C LYS A 301 -41.84 -53.98 -11.88
N ASN A 302 -42.22 -53.50 -10.68
CA ASN A 302 -43.42 -52.66 -10.38
C ASN A 302 -43.60 -52.44 -8.84
N PRO A 303 -44.56 -51.63 -8.34
CA PRO A 303 -44.40 -50.20 -8.06
C PRO A 303 -44.74 -49.76 -6.61
N ALA A 304 -44.53 -48.46 -6.37
CA ALA A 304 -45.30 -47.54 -5.54
C ALA A 304 -46.09 -48.06 -4.32
N ARG A 305 -45.73 -47.54 -3.13
CA ARG A 305 -46.69 -47.20 -2.08
C ARG A 305 -46.34 -45.85 -1.46
N THR A 306 -47.35 -45.00 -1.39
CA THR A 306 -47.45 -43.74 -0.62
C THR A 306 -48.61 -43.91 0.38
N PRO A 307 -48.87 -42.94 1.28
CA PRO A 307 -48.40 -42.84 2.66
C PRO A 307 -49.54 -43.09 3.70
N LEU A 308 -49.25 -42.84 5.00
CA LEU A 308 -50.12 -42.59 6.19
C LEU A 308 -49.27 -43.07 7.40
N TRP A 309 -48.82 -42.30 8.38
CA TRP A 309 -49.35 -41.13 9.12
C TRP A 309 -48.20 -40.17 9.49
#